data_AF-A0A2R4W0A3-F1
#
_entry.id   AF-A0A2R4W0A3-F1
#
_cell.length_a   1.000
_cell.length_b   1.000
_cell.length_c   1.000
_cell.angle_alpha   90.00
_cell.angle_beta   90.00
_cell.angle_gamma   90.00
#
_symmetry.space_group_name_H-M   'P 1'
#
loop_
_entity.id
_entity.type
_entity.pdbx_description
1 polymer ?
#
loop_
_entity_poly.entity_id
_entity_poly.type
_entity_poly.pdbx_seq_one_letter_code
_entity_poly.pdbx_strand_id
1 'polypeptide(L)'
;MKYIKDFFSNKVFRHLVYFFIFLFLVNFVFLKTNAYSQESTLSLRLGNGMVIVLGEQSSLSKIKDLILTSKRKFETIQDLADFISSEHISGIKEIGLFVSDNLQPNENIKKVFDGTLRDAIEKGVIPYLPNNIKFSQVREFLESFGYNVIFGPGVYPFSDKLKCEVKLASYGLKSGSYIEINWKKYIPKKLGYFLIAIDPNNGKIISEGNFNTSFHHQENAALVNYLQSVPKNAFLLGVINIEAMRKMDSDSYTLLNQMGLHLVPFGYYGYSHAFILDVKEKKALEERSSTISELYYVPPEKLDESSFIRLINKKPLPTIYLDGLSPDSKVLVFSLPQNRRF
;
A
#
# COMPACT_ATOMS: atom_id res chain seq x y z
N MET A 1 55.48 -7.15 -11.49
CA MET A 1 54.94 -5.97 -12.20
C MET A 1 55.51 -5.73 -13.60
N LYS A 2 56.78 -6.07 -13.91
CA LYS A 2 57.38 -5.86 -15.26
C LYS A 2 56.72 -6.72 -16.36
N TYR A 3 56.38 -7.97 -16.05
CA TYR A 3 55.70 -8.88 -16.99
C TYR A 3 54.27 -8.50 -17.39
N ILE A 4 53.59 -7.65 -16.62
CA ILE A 4 52.23 -7.20 -16.97
C ILE A 4 52.29 -6.11 -18.04
N LYS A 5 53.34 -5.28 -18.08
CA LYS A 5 53.46 -4.21 -19.07
C LYS A 5 53.62 -4.73 -20.49
N ASP A 6 54.40 -5.79 -20.69
CA ASP A 6 54.65 -6.35 -22.02
C ASP A 6 53.45 -7.12 -22.59
N PHE A 7 52.55 -7.58 -21.71
CA PHE A 7 51.32 -8.27 -22.09
C PHE A 7 50.30 -7.33 -22.75
N PHE A 8 50.27 -6.05 -22.36
CA PHE A 8 49.34 -5.04 -22.90
C PHE A 8 49.84 -4.32 -24.17
N SER A 9 51.11 -4.51 -24.55
CA SER A 9 51.68 -3.99 -25.80
C SER A 9 51.41 -4.87 -27.02
N ASN A 10 50.90 -6.11 -26.83
CA ASN A 10 50.59 -6.99 -27.94
C ASN A 10 49.31 -6.53 -28.67
N LYS A 11 49.46 -6.18 -29.95
CA LYS A 11 48.38 -5.68 -30.81
C LYS A 11 47.21 -6.68 -30.90
N VAL A 12 47.52 -7.98 -30.91
CA VAL A 12 46.51 -9.06 -30.95
C VAL A 12 45.68 -9.06 -29.66
N PHE A 13 46.33 -8.90 -28.51
CA PHE A 13 45.65 -8.87 -27.22
C PHE A 13 44.71 -7.66 -27.10
N ARG A 14 45.12 -6.48 -27.58
CA ARG A 14 44.23 -5.31 -27.64
C ARG A 14 42.98 -5.57 -28.48
N HIS A 15 43.11 -6.20 -29.65
CA HIS A 15 41.97 -6.49 -30.51
C HIS A 15 41.02 -7.51 -29.86
N LEU A 16 41.57 -8.50 -29.14
CA LEU A 16 40.79 -9.45 -28.36
C LEU A 16 40.00 -8.77 -27.22
N VAL A 17 40.63 -7.86 -26.49
CA VAL A 17 39.95 -7.08 -25.44
C VAL A 17 38.85 -6.18 -26.02
N TYR A 18 39.11 -5.49 -27.14
CA TYR A 18 38.08 -4.69 -27.81
C TYR A 18 36.93 -5.55 -28.34
N PHE A 19 37.21 -6.74 -28.85
CA PHE A 19 36.19 -7.68 -29.30
C PHE A 19 35.30 -8.14 -28.15
N PHE A 20 35.86 -8.48 -26.98
CA PHE A 20 35.06 -8.85 -25.80
C PHE A 20 34.26 -7.67 -25.22
N ILE A 21 34.84 -6.46 -25.20
CA ILE A 21 34.11 -5.25 -24.79
C ILE A 21 32.97 -4.95 -25.76
N PHE A 22 33.18 -5.11 -27.07
CA PHE A 22 32.15 -4.96 -28.09
C PHE A 22 31.05 -6.02 -27.94
N LEU A 23 31.41 -7.30 -27.74
CA LEU A 23 30.44 -8.38 -27.51
C LEU A 23 29.65 -8.18 -26.22
N PHE A 24 30.29 -7.65 -25.18
CA PHE A 24 29.65 -7.27 -23.93
C PHE A 24 28.71 -6.08 -24.12
N LEU A 25 29.11 -5.04 -24.86
CA LEU A 25 28.26 -3.88 -25.16
C LEU A 25 27.08 -4.26 -26.05
N VAL A 26 27.29 -5.11 -27.06
CA VAL A 26 26.20 -5.64 -27.91
C VAL A 26 25.25 -6.47 -27.07
N ASN A 27 25.74 -7.41 -26.25
CA ASN A 27 24.87 -8.15 -25.33
C ASN A 27 24.19 -7.25 -24.31
N PHE A 28 24.86 -6.23 -23.78
CA PHE A 28 24.28 -5.31 -22.80
C PHE A 28 23.20 -4.44 -23.43
N VAL A 29 23.39 -3.98 -24.68
CA VAL A 29 22.38 -3.24 -25.44
C VAL A 29 21.20 -4.16 -25.80
N PHE A 30 21.44 -5.39 -26.27
CA PHE A 30 20.37 -6.34 -26.61
C PHE A 30 19.63 -6.89 -25.38
N LEU A 31 20.32 -7.09 -24.25
CA LEU A 31 19.73 -7.47 -22.97
C LEU A 31 18.96 -6.30 -22.34
N LYS A 32 19.38 -5.04 -22.54
CA LYS A 32 18.59 -3.87 -22.12
C LYS A 32 17.38 -3.61 -23.01
N THR A 33 17.43 -3.92 -24.31
CA THR A 33 16.25 -3.77 -25.19
C THR A 33 15.23 -4.89 -24.98
N ASN A 34 15.63 -6.05 -24.47
CA ASN A 34 14.72 -7.10 -24.00
C ASN A 34 14.31 -6.93 -22.52
N ALA A 35 14.90 -5.96 -21.80
CA ALA A 35 14.48 -5.58 -20.46
C ALA A 35 13.36 -4.54 -20.58
N TYR A 36 12.13 -5.05 -20.54
CA TYR A 36 10.87 -4.32 -20.42
C TYR A 36 10.47 -3.48 -21.63
N SER A 37 9.86 -4.11 -22.65
CA SER A 37 8.61 -3.51 -23.12
C SER A 37 7.63 -3.65 -21.95
N GLN A 38 7.51 -2.59 -21.15
CA GLN A 38 6.43 -2.55 -20.16
C GLN A 38 5.15 -2.67 -20.98
N GLU A 39 4.47 -3.80 -20.84
CA GLU A 39 3.09 -3.93 -21.29
C GLU A 39 2.35 -2.77 -20.65
N SER A 40 1.89 -1.87 -21.51
CA SER A 40 1.14 -0.71 -21.10
C SER A 40 -0.29 -1.17 -20.78
N THR A 41 -0.97 -0.41 -19.95
CA THR A 41 -2.36 -0.71 -19.55
C THR A 41 -3.28 0.39 -20.07
N LEU A 42 -4.35 0.00 -20.74
CA LEU A 42 -5.44 0.90 -21.15
C LEU A 42 -6.74 0.44 -20.49
N SER A 43 -7.33 1.30 -19.65
CA SER A 43 -8.67 1.06 -19.07
C SER A 43 -9.73 1.85 -19.84
N LEU A 44 -10.79 1.18 -20.27
CA LEU A 44 -11.89 1.75 -21.05
C LEU A 44 -13.19 1.57 -20.26
N ARG A 45 -13.96 2.64 -20.10
CA ARG A 45 -15.18 2.64 -19.28
C ARG A 45 -16.42 2.91 -20.13
N LEU A 46 -17.41 2.04 -20.00
CA LEU A 46 -18.77 2.24 -20.48
C LEU A 46 -19.69 2.45 -19.27
N GLY A 47 -20.92 2.93 -19.49
CA GLY A 47 -21.82 3.34 -18.41
C GLY A 47 -22.08 2.29 -17.32
N ASN A 48 -21.90 1.00 -17.63
CA ASN A 48 -22.18 -0.16 -16.80
C ASN A 48 -20.92 -0.97 -16.38
N GLY A 49 -19.72 -0.37 -16.44
CA GLY A 49 -18.45 -1.05 -16.07
C GLY A 49 -17.22 -0.71 -16.94
N MET A 50 -16.21 -1.58 -16.94
CA MET A 50 -14.86 -1.32 -17.42
C MET A 50 -14.23 -2.53 -18.15
N VAL A 51 -13.50 -2.26 -19.24
CA VAL A 51 -12.60 -3.20 -19.93
C VAL A 51 -11.15 -2.77 -19.67
N ILE A 52 -10.29 -3.69 -19.27
CA ILE A 52 -8.84 -3.47 -19.13
C ILE A 52 -8.14 -4.18 -20.27
N VAL A 53 -7.26 -3.49 -20.99
CA VAL A 53 -6.46 -4.07 -22.06
C VAL A 53 -4.98 -3.90 -21.75
N LEU A 54 -4.24 -5.01 -21.84
CA LEU A 54 -2.79 -5.06 -21.67
C LEU A 54 -2.11 -5.33 -23.01
N GLY A 55 -1.12 -4.50 -23.34
CA GLY A 55 -0.37 -4.67 -24.58
C GLY A 55 0.69 -3.61 -24.82
N GLU A 56 1.35 -3.71 -25.97
CA GLU A 56 2.34 -2.71 -26.40
C GLU A 56 1.70 -1.33 -26.58
N GLN A 57 2.42 -0.26 -26.24
CA GLN A 57 1.92 1.11 -26.32
C GLN A 57 1.39 1.49 -27.72
N SER A 58 2.06 1.00 -28.77
CA SER A 58 1.64 1.16 -30.17
C SER A 58 0.30 0.49 -30.46
N SER A 59 0.08 -0.71 -29.91
CA SER A 59 -1.17 -1.48 -30.04
C SER A 59 -2.31 -0.84 -29.26
N LEU A 60 -2.05 -0.35 -28.05
CA LEU A 60 -3.06 0.36 -27.25
C LEU A 60 -3.49 1.68 -27.88
N SER A 61 -2.56 2.41 -28.53
CA SER A 61 -2.91 3.63 -29.28
C SER A 61 -3.90 3.31 -30.39
N LYS A 62 -3.68 2.21 -31.14
CA LYS A 62 -4.61 1.76 -32.18
C LYS A 62 -5.99 1.44 -31.63
N ILE A 63 -6.07 0.73 -30.50
CA ILE A 63 -7.34 0.43 -29.82
C ILE A 63 -8.07 1.71 -29.42
N LYS A 64 -7.34 2.66 -28.82
CA LYS A 64 -7.91 3.93 -28.38
C LYS A 64 -8.52 4.70 -29.56
N ASP A 65 -7.81 4.80 -30.67
CA ASP A 65 -8.29 5.50 -31.86
C ASP A 65 -9.49 4.77 -32.50
N LEU A 66 -9.40 3.44 -32.62
CA LEU A 66 -10.48 2.59 -33.12
C LEU A 66 -11.77 2.78 -32.31
N ILE A 67 -11.68 2.80 -30.97
CA ILE A 67 -12.80 3.00 -30.06
C ILE A 67 -13.35 4.42 -30.14
N LEU A 68 -12.49 5.44 -30.18
CA LEU A 68 -12.94 6.83 -30.35
C LEU A 68 -13.74 7.00 -31.65
N THR A 69 -13.37 6.27 -32.69
CA THR A 69 -14.05 6.26 -33.99
C THR A 69 -15.35 5.44 -33.97
N SER A 70 -15.44 4.43 -33.10
CA SER A 70 -16.58 3.51 -32.98
C SER A 70 -17.45 3.76 -31.73
N LYS A 71 -17.22 4.86 -31.00
CA LYS A 71 -17.82 5.18 -29.69
C LYS A 71 -19.36 5.16 -29.63
N ARG A 72 -20.03 5.18 -30.78
CA ARG A 72 -21.51 5.07 -30.90
C ARG A 72 -22.03 3.65 -31.11
N LYS A 73 -21.15 2.64 -31.27
CA LYS A 73 -21.53 1.27 -31.67
C LYS A 73 -21.63 0.25 -30.54
N PHE A 74 -21.01 0.49 -29.38
CA PHE A 74 -20.99 -0.49 -28.29
C PHE A 74 -22.04 -0.13 -27.24
N GLU A 75 -23.09 -0.94 -27.16
CA GLU A 75 -24.16 -0.78 -26.17
C GLU A 75 -23.79 -1.46 -24.84
N THR A 76 -22.99 -2.53 -24.90
CA THR A 76 -22.51 -3.24 -23.71
C THR A 76 -20.98 -3.38 -23.66
N ILE A 77 -20.47 -3.72 -22.48
CA ILE A 77 -19.06 -4.01 -22.23
C ILE A 77 -18.61 -5.30 -22.91
N GLN A 78 -19.51 -6.28 -23.01
CA GLN A 78 -19.21 -7.54 -23.71
C GLN A 78 -18.99 -7.26 -25.20
N ASP A 79 -19.84 -6.44 -25.83
CA ASP A 79 -19.68 -6.06 -27.24
C ASP A 79 -18.33 -5.37 -27.49
N LEU A 80 -17.90 -4.53 -26.56
CA LEU A 80 -16.61 -3.85 -26.66
C LEU A 80 -15.43 -4.83 -26.53
N ALA A 81 -15.50 -5.79 -25.61
CA ALA A 81 -14.42 -6.76 -25.41
C ALA A 81 -14.35 -7.80 -26.53
N ASP A 82 -15.49 -8.26 -27.02
CA ASP A 82 -15.59 -9.16 -28.17
C ASP A 82 -15.04 -8.47 -29.42
N PHE A 83 -15.38 -7.20 -29.61
CA PHE A 83 -14.83 -6.39 -30.70
C PHE A 83 -13.29 -6.27 -30.61
N ILE A 84 -12.75 -5.84 -29.46
CA ILE A 84 -11.28 -5.71 -29.28
C ILE A 84 -10.56 -7.05 -29.53
N SER A 85 -11.17 -8.15 -29.10
CA SER A 85 -10.64 -9.51 -29.33
C SER A 85 -10.68 -9.90 -30.82
N SER A 86 -11.73 -9.52 -31.54
CA SER A 86 -11.94 -9.84 -32.96
C SER A 86 -11.03 -9.07 -33.92
N GLU A 87 -10.53 -7.91 -33.50
CA GLU A 87 -9.68 -7.04 -34.33
C GLU A 87 -8.24 -7.59 -34.50
N HIS A 88 -7.92 -8.73 -33.88
CA HIS A 88 -6.64 -9.45 -34.02
C HIS A 88 -5.40 -8.53 -33.92
N ILE A 89 -5.45 -7.56 -33.00
CA ILE A 89 -4.41 -6.53 -32.88
C ILE A 89 -3.16 -7.17 -32.26
N SER A 90 -2.12 -7.31 -33.09
CA SER A 90 -0.82 -7.79 -32.65
C SER A 90 -0.26 -6.96 -31.49
N GLY A 91 0.28 -7.62 -30.47
CA GLY A 91 0.84 -6.97 -29.27
C GLY A 91 -0.15 -6.76 -28.13
N ILE A 92 -1.43 -7.15 -28.28
CA ILE A 92 -2.36 -7.30 -27.15
C ILE A 92 -2.21 -8.71 -26.57
N LYS A 93 -2.09 -8.83 -25.25
CA LYS A 93 -1.93 -10.12 -24.57
C LYS A 93 -3.10 -10.50 -23.67
N GLU A 94 -3.79 -9.54 -23.08
CA GLU A 94 -4.87 -9.82 -22.13
C GLU A 94 -5.97 -8.75 -22.21
N ILE A 95 -7.22 -9.20 -22.15
CA ILE A 95 -8.43 -8.36 -22.11
C ILE A 95 -9.25 -8.80 -20.88
N GLY A 96 -9.34 -7.92 -19.88
CA GLY A 96 -10.08 -8.14 -18.66
C GLY A 96 -11.44 -7.43 -18.67
N LEU A 97 -12.49 -8.13 -18.26
CA LEU A 97 -13.85 -7.61 -18.17
C LEU A 97 -14.25 -7.36 -16.71
N PHE A 98 -14.68 -6.13 -16.41
CA PHE A 98 -15.16 -5.74 -15.09
C PHE A 98 -16.54 -5.10 -15.21
N VAL A 99 -17.59 -5.85 -14.88
CA VAL A 99 -18.94 -5.28 -14.78
C VAL A 99 -19.06 -4.58 -13.43
N SER A 100 -19.44 -3.30 -13.43
CA SER A 100 -19.66 -2.52 -12.20
C SER A 100 -21.00 -1.82 -12.38
N ASP A 101 -21.97 -2.03 -11.49
CA ASP A 101 -22.22 -0.99 -10.49
C ASP A 101 -22.18 -1.47 -9.02
N ASN A 102 -21.95 -2.76 -8.79
CA ASN A 102 -21.84 -3.34 -7.46
C ASN A 102 -20.74 -4.41 -7.45
N LEU A 103 -19.56 -4.06 -6.95
CA LEU A 103 -18.49 -5.02 -6.62
C LEU A 103 -18.96 -5.90 -5.44
N GLN A 104 -19.90 -6.81 -5.69
CA GLN A 104 -20.29 -7.84 -4.74
C GLN A 104 -19.28 -8.98 -4.85
N PRO A 105 -18.55 -9.32 -3.77
CA PRO A 105 -17.60 -10.42 -3.80
C PRO A 105 -18.31 -11.72 -4.18
N ASN A 106 -17.82 -12.43 -5.20
CA ASN A 106 -18.25 -13.78 -5.52
C ASN A 106 -17.05 -14.64 -5.95
N GLU A 107 -17.21 -15.96 -5.94
CA GLU A 107 -16.11 -16.90 -6.25
C GLU A 107 -15.53 -16.72 -7.66
N ASN A 108 -16.34 -16.30 -8.63
CA ASN A 108 -15.87 -16.06 -10.00
C ASN A 108 -14.99 -14.82 -10.07
N ILE A 109 -15.40 -13.72 -9.42
CA ILE A 109 -14.60 -12.49 -9.29
C ILE A 109 -13.30 -12.79 -8.54
N LYS A 110 -13.36 -13.59 -7.47
CA LYS A 110 -12.16 -14.04 -6.75
C LYS A 110 -11.22 -14.79 -7.68
N LYS A 111 -11.72 -15.77 -8.45
CA LYS A 111 -10.90 -16.59 -9.34
C LYS A 111 -10.23 -15.76 -10.44
N VAL A 112 -10.95 -14.80 -11.01
CA VAL A 112 -10.40 -13.85 -12.00
C VAL A 112 -9.35 -12.97 -11.34
N PHE A 113 -9.65 -12.37 -10.18
CA PHE A 113 -8.71 -11.52 -9.45
C PHE A 113 -7.44 -12.28 -9.04
N ASP A 114 -7.57 -13.50 -8.50
CA ASP A 114 -6.47 -14.38 -8.13
C ASP A 114 -5.62 -14.76 -9.37
N GLY A 115 -6.27 -14.96 -10.53
CA GLY A 115 -5.61 -15.23 -11.81
C GLY A 115 -4.82 -14.02 -12.32
N THR A 116 -5.47 -12.85 -12.44
CA THR A 116 -4.83 -11.59 -12.84
C THR A 116 -3.70 -11.23 -11.89
N LEU A 117 -3.87 -11.46 -10.58
CA LEU A 117 -2.84 -11.23 -9.58
C LEU A 117 -1.63 -12.15 -9.78
N ARG A 118 -1.86 -13.45 -9.97
CA ARG A 118 -0.79 -14.41 -10.25
C ARG A 118 -0.02 -14.03 -11.50
N ASP A 119 -0.73 -13.72 -12.58
CA ASP A 119 -0.16 -13.29 -13.85
C ASP A 119 0.66 -12.01 -13.69
N ALA A 120 0.14 -11.01 -12.96
CA ALA A 120 0.84 -9.77 -12.71
C ALA A 120 2.14 -10.01 -11.93
N ILE A 121 2.12 -10.88 -10.92
CA ILE A 121 3.33 -11.23 -10.15
C ILE A 121 4.35 -11.99 -11.01
N GLU A 122 3.91 -13.00 -11.77
CA GLU A 122 4.77 -13.77 -12.67
C GLU A 122 5.41 -12.90 -13.75
N LYS A 123 4.68 -11.89 -14.23
CA LYS A 123 5.14 -10.94 -15.26
C LYS A 123 5.84 -9.70 -14.68
N GLY A 124 5.93 -9.57 -13.36
CA GLY A 124 6.50 -8.38 -12.70
C GLY A 124 5.72 -7.09 -12.94
N VAL A 125 4.43 -7.20 -13.22
CA VAL A 125 3.48 -6.10 -13.44
C VAL A 125 2.82 -5.71 -12.12
N ILE A 126 2.67 -4.41 -11.90
CA ILE A 126 2.05 -3.84 -10.71
C ILE A 126 0.63 -3.42 -11.11
N PRO A 127 -0.44 -4.13 -10.69
CA PRO A 127 -1.78 -3.77 -11.14
C PRO A 127 -2.21 -2.42 -10.55
N TYR A 128 -3.03 -1.74 -11.33
CA TYR A 128 -3.40 -0.34 -11.11
C TYR A 128 -4.85 -0.24 -10.66
N LEU A 129 -5.13 0.67 -9.71
CA LEU A 129 -6.49 0.96 -9.30
C LEU A 129 -7.01 2.23 -9.95
N PRO A 130 -8.25 2.22 -10.49
CA PRO A 130 -8.89 3.42 -10.98
C PRO A 130 -9.00 4.51 -9.90
N ASN A 131 -8.74 5.76 -10.28
CA ASN A 131 -8.73 6.91 -9.37
C ASN A 131 -10.06 7.13 -8.63
N ASN A 132 -11.17 6.66 -9.17
CA ASN A 132 -12.51 6.84 -8.62
C ASN A 132 -12.90 5.84 -7.52
N ILE A 133 -12.08 4.82 -7.21
CA ILE A 133 -12.40 3.85 -6.14
C ILE A 133 -11.75 4.30 -4.83
N LYS A 134 -12.52 4.40 -3.74
CA LYS A 134 -11.96 4.77 -2.43
C LYS A 134 -11.08 3.64 -1.89
N PHE A 135 -9.98 3.99 -1.22
CA PHE A 135 -9.09 3.01 -0.59
C PHE A 135 -9.81 2.09 0.41
N SER A 136 -10.80 2.61 1.14
CA SER A 136 -11.64 1.81 2.04
C SER A 136 -12.44 0.74 1.30
N GLN A 137 -13.00 1.06 0.13
CA GLN A 137 -13.77 0.12 -0.70
C GLN A 137 -12.88 -0.97 -1.28
N VAL A 138 -11.67 -0.60 -1.72
CA VAL A 138 -10.67 -1.56 -2.21
C VAL A 138 -10.25 -2.50 -1.08
N ARG A 139 -9.98 -1.96 0.11
CA ARG A 139 -9.61 -2.76 1.27
C ARG A 139 -10.72 -3.76 1.64
N GLU A 140 -11.95 -3.29 1.83
CA GLU A 140 -13.09 -4.16 2.17
C GLU A 140 -13.28 -5.28 1.14
N PHE A 141 -13.16 -4.96 -0.15
CA PHE A 141 -13.24 -5.92 -1.24
C PHE A 141 -12.13 -6.98 -1.17
N LEU A 142 -10.87 -6.58 -0.98
CA LEU A 142 -9.73 -7.50 -0.92
C LEU A 142 -9.73 -8.34 0.37
N GLU A 143 -10.07 -7.73 1.51
CA GLU A 143 -10.22 -8.43 2.79
C GLU A 143 -11.34 -9.47 2.73
N SER A 144 -12.41 -9.21 1.95
CA SER A 144 -13.50 -10.19 1.73
C SER A 144 -13.04 -11.48 1.02
N PHE A 145 -11.90 -11.42 0.31
CA PHE A 145 -11.28 -12.59 -0.32
C PHE A 145 -10.17 -13.22 0.54
N GLY A 146 -9.97 -12.73 1.77
CA GLY A 146 -8.96 -13.22 2.70
C GLY A 146 -7.56 -12.65 2.48
N TYR A 147 -7.42 -11.59 1.67
CA TYR A 147 -6.15 -10.87 1.53
C TYR A 147 -5.89 -9.97 2.73
N ASN A 148 -4.64 -9.89 3.16
CA ASN A 148 -4.22 -8.88 4.12
C ASN A 148 -3.83 -7.62 3.35
N VAL A 149 -4.58 -6.53 3.51
CA VAL A 149 -4.31 -5.27 2.81
C VAL A 149 -3.55 -4.34 3.74
N ILE A 150 -2.37 -3.91 3.31
CA ILE A 150 -1.57 -2.90 3.99
C ILE A 150 -1.52 -1.68 3.07
N PHE A 151 -1.75 -0.48 3.58
CA PHE A 151 -1.48 0.71 2.79
C PHE A 151 0.04 0.94 2.75
N GLY A 152 0.57 0.94 1.53
CA GLY A 152 1.95 1.31 1.26
C GLY A 152 2.22 2.77 1.61
N PRO A 153 3.49 3.18 1.62
CA PRO A 153 3.90 4.44 2.24
C PRO A 153 3.57 5.75 1.49
N GLY A 154 2.82 5.73 0.38
CA GLY A 154 2.30 6.93 -0.28
C GLY A 154 0.76 6.92 -0.32
N VAL A 155 0.00 8.02 -0.33
CA VAL A 155 0.24 9.44 -0.07
C VAL A 155 -0.21 9.68 1.36
N TYR A 156 0.70 9.74 2.33
CA TYR A 156 0.29 10.15 3.67
C TYR A 156 -0.01 11.65 3.67
N PRO A 157 -1.03 12.13 4.41
CA PRO A 157 -1.26 13.56 4.63
C PRO A 157 -0.10 14.28 5.35
N PHE A 158 0.98 13.56 5.66
CA PHE A 158 2.08 13.97 6.54
C PHE A 158 3.46 13.93 5.89
N SER A 159 3.57 13.63 4.58
CA SER A 159 4.84 13.30 3.90
C SER A 159 5.93 14.38 4.03
N ASP A 160 5.53 15.64 4.22
CA ASP A 160 6.38 16.81 4.41
C ASP A 160 6.56 17.21 5.90
N LYS A 161 5.86 16.55 6.82
CA LYS A 161 5.75 16.96 8.23
C LYS A 161 6.34 15.95 9.20
N LEU A 162 6.08 14.67 9.02
CA LEU A 162 6.56 13.61 9.91
C LEU A 162 7.88 13.04 9.38
N LYS A 163 9.00 13.35 10.05
CA LYS A 163 10.37 12.99 9.63
C LYS A 163 10.92 11.74 10.34
N CYS A 164 10.09 11.06 11.11
CA CYS A 164 10.45 9.81 11.78
C CYS A 164 9.65 8.64 11.22
N GLU A 165 10.27 7.47 11.25
CA GLU A 165 9.59 6.22 10.93
C GLU A 165 8.72 5.79 12.10
N VAL A 166 7.50 5.35 11.79
CA VAL A 166 6.55 4.90 12.81
C VAL A 166 5.90 3.60 12.37
N LYS A 167 5.86 2.62 13.28
CA LYS A 167 5.05 1.40 13.12
C LYS A 167 4.10 1.26 14.29
N LEU A 168 2.84 0.96 14.02
CA LEU A 168 1.82 0.72 15.03
C LEU A 168 1.18 -0.62 14.77
N ALA A 169 0.91 -1.38 15.83
CA ALA A 169 0.13 -2.59 15.75
C ALA A 169 -0.81 -2.68 16.96
N SER A 170 -2.09 -2.92 16.69
CA SER A 170 -3.11 -3.25 17.66
C SER A 170 -3.69 -4.61 17.34
N TYR A 171 -3.67 -5.56 18.27
CA TYR A 171 -4.05 -6.96 18.02
C TYR A 171 -5.44 -7.35 18.55
N GLY A 172 -6.35 -6.37 18.70
CA GLY A 172 -7.70 -6.59 19.22
C GLY A 172 -7.60 -7.27 20.57
N LEU A 173 -8.39 -8.33 20.82
CA LEU A 173 -8.37 -9.13 22.06
C LEU A 173 -7.06 -9.89 22.35
N LYS A 174 -6.07 -9.86 21.45
CA LYS A 174 -4.76 -10.49 21.69
C LYS A 174 -3.79 -9.48 22.30
N SER A 175 -2.87 -9.99 23.13
CA SER A 175 -1.79 -9.19 23.69
C SER A 175 -0.69 -8.90 22.66
N GLY A 176 0.13 -7.90 22.97
CA GLY A 176 1.34 -7.60 22.21
C GLY A 176 1.23 -6.39 21.28
N SER A 177 0.19 -5.56 21.42
CA SER A 177 0.11 -4.27 20.72
C SER A 177 1.35 -3.42 21.01
N TYR A 178 1.76 -2.56 20.06
CA TYR A 178 2.95 -1.72 20.23
C TYR A 178 2.94 -0.50 19.32
N ILE A 179 3.79 0.45 19.68
CA ILE A 179 4.20 1.59 18.85
C ILE A 179 5.72 1.51 18.71
N GLU A 180 6.25 1.61 17.50
CA GLU A 180 7.68 1.65 17.21
C GLU A 180 7.99 3.00 16.55
N ILE A 181 8.98 3.72 17.07
CA ILE A 181 9.40 5.01 16.53
C ILE A 181 10.90 4.93 16.26
N ASN A 182 11.33 5.17 15.01
CA ASN A 182 12.72 5.00 14.57
C ASN A 182 13.33 3.69 15.12
N TRP A 183 12.64 2.56 14.91
CA TRP A 183 13.08 1.22 15.32
C TRP A 183 13.09 0.92 16.83
N LYS A 184 12.72 1.89 17.67
CA LYS A 184 12.57 1.67 19.12
C LYS A 184 11.13 1.33 19.44
N LYS A 185 10.92 0.14 20.00
CA LYS A 185 9.59 -0.40 20.34
C LYS A 185 9.14 0.05 21.74
N TYR A 186 7.88 0.45 21.82
CA TYR A 186 7.16 0.86 23.02
C TYR A 186 5.93 -0.02 23.18
N ILE A 187 5.81 -0.67 24.34
CA ILE A 187 4.80 -1.70 24.59
C ILE A 187 3.87 -1.19 25.70
N PRO A 188 2.53 -1.20 25.49
CA PRO A 188 1.55 -0.87 26.52
C PRO A 188 1.73 -1.75 27.75
N LYS A 189 1.64 -1.15 28.94
CA LYS A 189 1.75 -1.87 30.22
C LYS A 189 0.40 -2.33 30.75
N LYS A 190 -0.69 -1.74 30.27
CA LYS A 190 -2.06 -1.97 30.71
C LYS A 190 -3.00 -2.10 29.50
N LEU A 191 -4.22 -2.55 29.77
CA LEU A 191 -5.32 -2.57 28.81
C LEU A 191 -5.70 -1.14 28.37
N GLY A 192 -6.41 -1.03 27.27
CA GLY A 192 -6.98 0.23 26.79
C GLY A 192 -6.09 0.99 25.82
N TYR A 193 -6.27 2.30 25.74
CA TYR A 193 -5.48 3.15 24.83
C TYR A 193 -4.06 3.31 25.33
N PHE A 194 -3.11 3.12 24.42
CA PHE A 194 -1.71 3.49 24.61
C PHE A 194 -1.34 4.56 23.60
N LEU A 195 -0.95 5.72 24.11
CA LEU A 195 -0.77 6.94 23.34
C LEU A 195 0.64 7.49 23.53
N ILE A 196 1.27 7.95 22.46
CA ILE A 196 2.57 8.63 22.49
C ILE A 196 2.47 9.90 21.64
N ALA A 197 2.72 11.05 22.26
CA ALA A 197 2.91 12.30 21.53
C ALA A 197 4.39 12.47 21.18
N ILE A 198 4.68 12.82 19.93
CA ILE A 198 6.04 12.97 19.41
C ILE A 198 6.24 14.31 18.71
N ASP A 199 7.48 14.80 18.74
CA ASP A 199 7.93 15.90 17.89
C ASP A 199 8.06 15.40 16.44
N PRO A 200 7.34 16.00 15.48
CA PRO A 200 7.36 15.58 14.08
C PRO A 200 8.76 15.59 13.43
N ASN A 201 9.66 16.46 13.89
CA ASN A 201 10.93 16.70 13.21
C ASN A 201 11.99 15.63 13.51
N ASN A 202 11.92 15.01 14.68
CA ASN A 202 12.96 14.12 15.18
C ASN A 202 12.39 12.83 15.82
N GLY A 203 11.07 12.71 15.97
CA GLY A 203 10.41 11.58 16.60
C GLY A 203 10.65 11.49 18.12
N LYS A 204 11.17 12.55 18.76
CA LYS A 204 11.37 12.59 20.21
C LYS A 204 10.02 12.53 20.91
N ILE A 205 9.91 11.64 21.89
CA ILE A 205 8.72 11.55 22.74
C ILE A 205 8.59 12.83 23.57
N ILE A 206 7.43 13.46 23.45
CA ILE A 206 6.99 14.60 24.26
C ILE A 206 6.28 14.07 25.50
N SER A 207 5.35 13.14 25.31
CA SER A 207 4.59 12.50 26.39
C SER A 207 4.12 11.11 25.98
N GLU A 208 3.82 10.27 26.99
CA GLU A 208 3.30 8.91 26.84
C GLU A 208 2.22 8.69 27.89
N GLY A 209 1.15 7.97 27.53
CA GLY A 209 0.08 7.61 28.44
C GLY A 209 -0.57 6.27 28.08
N ASN A 210 -1.00 5.52 29.09
CA ASN A 210 -1.73 4.27 28.90
C ASN A 210 -2.98 4.26 29.79
N PHE A 211 -4.16 4.30 29.15
CA PHE A 211 -5.44 4.59 29.78
C PHE A 211 -6.36 3.36 29.70
N ASN A 212 -6.67 2.75 30.85
CA ASN A 212 -7.52 1.56 30.92
C ASN A 212 -9.02 1.94 30.94
N THR A 213 -9.48 2.47 29.81
CA THR A 213 -10.89 2.86 29.58
C THR A 213 -11.84 1.66 29.47
N SER A 214 -11.35 0.42 29.56
CA SER A 214 -12.19 -0.78 29.60
C SER A 214 -12.76 -1.07 31.00
N PHE A 215 -11.98 -0.83 32.05
CA PHE A 215 -12.33 -1.25 33.41
C PHE A 215 -12.55 -0.10 34.40
N HIS A 216 -12.00 1.08 34.15
CA HIS A 216 -12.00 2.18 35.12
C HIS A 216 -12.53 3.48 34.50
N HIS A 217 -13.68 3.98 34.98
CA HIS A 217 -14.26 5.23 34.48
C HIS A 217 -13.35 6.45 34.69
N GLN A 218 -12.56 6.45 35.78
CA GLN A 218 -11.60 7.54 36.06
C GLN A 218 -10.52 7.67 34.98
N GLU A 219 -10.22 6.58 34.25
CA GLU A 219 -9.24 6.61 33.16
C GLU A 219 -9.75 7.37 31.93
N ASN A 220 -11.07 7.57 31.78
CA ASN A 220 -11.62 8.44 30.73
C ASN A 220 -11.25 9.90 31.00
N ALA A 221 -11.43 10.38 32.23
CA ALA A 221 -11.01 11.74 32.60
C ALA A 221 -9.49 11.91 32.44
N ALA A 222 -8.69 10.89 32.81
CA ALA A 222 -7.25 10.90 32.60
C ALA A 222 -6.87 10.94 31.10
N LEU A 223 -7.58 10.18 30.27
CA LEU A 223 -7.42 10.20 28.80
C LEU A 223 -7.76 11.58 28.24
N VAL A 224 -8.90 12.16 28.62
CA VAL A 224 -9.31 13.51 28.19
C VAL A 224 -8.27 14.55 28.57
N ASN A 225 -7.82 14.55 29.83
CA ASN A 225 -6.78 15.47 30.30
C ASN A 225 -5.47 15.30 29.53
N TYR A 226 -5.08 14.06 29.25
CA TYR A 226 -3.90 13.78 28.43
C TYR A 226 -4.05 14.35 27.02
N LEU A 227 -5.15 14.04 26.33
CA LEU A 227 -5.41 14.50 24.96
C LEU A 227 -5.42 16.03 24.85
N GLN A 228 -5.98 16.72 25.86
CA GLN A 228 -5.98 18.19 25.93
C GLN A 228 -4.59 18.78 26.20
N SER A 229 -3.70 18.05 26.86
CA SER A 229 -2.33 18.48 27.15
C SER A 229 -1.36 18.29 25.98
N VAL A 230 -1.74 17.52 24.94
CA VAL A 230 -0.89 17.26 23.78
C VAL A 230 -0.64 18.58 23.02
N PRO A 231 0.62 18.96 22.74
CA PRO A 231 0.92 20.18 21.99
C PRO A 231 0.32 20.16 20.59
N LYS A 232 -0.21 21.29 20.13
CA LYS A 232 -0.82 21.41 18.79
C LYS A 232 0.12 21.05 17.65
N ASN A 233 1.43 21.27 17.81
CA ASN A 233 2.45 20.96 16.80
C ASN A 233 3.02 19.54 16.92
N ALA A 234 2.47 18.70 17.78
CA ALA A 234 2.87 17.31 17.93
C ALA A 234 2.12 16.39 16.95
N PHE A 235 2.69 15.21 16.73
CA PHE A 235 1.95 14.07 16.24
C PHE A 235 1.53 13.19 17.41
N LEU A 236 0.30 12.71 17.39
CA LEU A 236 -0.22 11.75 18.37
C LEU A 236 -0.32 10.37 17.73
N LEU A 237 0.37 9.41 18.32
CA LEU A 237 0.35 8.01 17.94
C LEU A 237 -0.53 7.26 18.93
N GLY A 238 -1.34 6.31 18.46
CA GLY A 238 -2.17 5.53 19.35
C GLY A 238 -2.43 4.12 18.89
N VAL A 239 -2.50 3.20 19.86
CA VAL A 239 -2.98 1.82 19.68
C VAL A 239 -3.89 1.41 20.82
N ILE A 240 -4.83 0.50 20.56
CA ILE A 240 -5.53 -0.23 21.62
C ILE A 240 -4.75 -1.49 22.00
N ASN A 241 -4.58 -1.71 23.31
CA ASN A 241 -4.11 -2.97 23.87
C ASN A 241 -5.28 -3.77 24.45
N ILE A 242 -5.59 -4.91 23.82
CA ILE A 242 -6.64 -5.87 24.21
C ILE A 242 -8.06 -5.29 24.10
N GLU A 243 -8.42 -4.29 24.90
CA GLU A 243 -9.76 -3.74 24.96
C GLU A 243 -9.77 -2.34 25.56
N ALA A 244 -10.51 -1.41 24.96
CA ALA A 244 -10.61 0.00 25.40
C ALA A 244 -12.04 0.55 25.48
N MET A 245 -13.05 -0.18 25.00
CA MET A 245 -14.38 0.38 24.69
C MET A 245 -15.42 0.12 25.77
N ARG A 246 -15.26 -0.96 26.55
CA ARG A 246 -16.25 -1.42 27.54
C ARG A 246 -16.77 -0.34 28.51
N LYS A 247 -15.92 0.60 28.93
CA LYS A 247 -16.29 1.72 29.80
C LYS A 247 -15.87 3.08 29.24
N MET A 248 -15.56 3.16 27.95
CA MET A 248 -15.31 4.43 27.29
C MET A 248 -16.59 5.27 27.36
N ASP A 249 -16.46 6.54 27.76
CA ASP A 249 -17.57 7.48 27.80
C ASP A 249 -17.67 8.35 26.54
N SER A 250 -18.78 9.08 26.43
CA SER A 250 -19.06 9.98 25.31
C SER A 250 -18.06 11.11 25.19
N ASP A 251 -17.50 11.58 26.30
CA ASP A 251 -16.60 12.72 26.34
C ASP A 251 -15.24 12.34 25.74
N SER A 252 -14.71 11.18 26.13
CA SER A 252 -13.48 10.63 25.55
C SER A 252 -13.63 10.37 24.06
N TYR A 253 -14.75 9.74 23.66
CA TYR A 253 -15.06 9.48 22.25
C TYR A 253 -15.16 10.78 21.44
N THR A 254 -15.90 11.75 21.97
CA THR A 254 -16.15 13.04 21.31
C THR A 254 -14.85 13.82 21.16
N LEU A 255 -13.98 13.82 22.17
CA LEU A 255 -12.68 14.48 22.06
C LEU A 255 -11.78 13.82 21.01
N LEU A 256 -11.69 12.49 20.98
CA LEU A 256 -10.94 11.78 19.93
C LEU A 256 -11.47 12.15 18.53
N ASN A 257 -12.79 12.19 18.34
CA ASN A 257 -13.40 12.58 17.06
C ASN A 257 -13.16 14.06 16.72
N GLN A 258 -13.23 14.97 17.70
CA GLN A 258 -12.91 16.40 17.53
C GLN A 258 -11.44 16.66 17.21
N MET A 259 -10.55 15.73 17.59
CA MET A 259 -9.14 15.75 17.23
C MET A 259 -8.90 15.22 15.81
N GLY A 260 -9.91 14.68 15.13
CA GLY A 260 -9.81 14.18 13.76
C GLY A 260 -9.73 12.66 13.64
N LEU A 261 -10.07 11.92 14.71
CA LEU A 261 -10.13 10.46 14.69
C LEU A 261 -11.54 9.96 14.36
N HIS A 262 -11.75 9.45 13.16
CA HIS A 262 -13.06 9.05 12.66
C HIS A 262 -13.34 7.55 12.78
N LEU A 263 -12.32 6.73 13.06
CA LEU A 263 -12.44 5.27 13.17
C LEU A 263 -12.35 4.75 14.62
N VAL A 264 -12.60 5.61 15.61
CA VAL A 264 -12.66 5.21 17.03
C VAL A 264 -13.71 4.08 17.20
N PRO A 265 -13.35 2.90 17.74
CA PRO A 265 -14.24 1.74 17.83
C PRO A 265 -15.30 1.85 18.93
N PHE A 266 -15.89 3.03 19.15
CA PHE A 266 -16.88 3.24 20.20
C PHE A 266 -18.09 2.32 20.02
N GLY A 267 -18.39 1.52 21.06
CA GLY A 267 -19.43 0.49 21.02
C GLY A 267 -19.00 -0.86 20.43
N TYR A 268 -17.75 -1.00 19.97
CA TYR A 268 -17.22 -2.24 19.40
C TYR A 268 -16.22 -2.92 20.34
N TYR A 269 -16.70 -3.91 21.09
CA TYR A 269 -15.87 -4.68 22.01
C TYR A 269 -14.82 -5.54 21.27
N GLY A 270 -13.58 -5.50 21.74
CA GLY A 270 -12.46 -6.30 21.26
C GLY A 270 -11.82 -5.81 19.97
N TYR A 271 -12.27 -4.68 19.43
CA TYR A 271 -11.75 -4.13 18.19
C TYR A 271 -10.36 -3.53 18.40
N SER A 272 -9.50 -3.81 17.44
CA SER A 272 -8.21 -3.14 17.29
C SER A 272 -8.41 -1.74 16.70
N HIS A 273 -7.54 -0.82 17.11
CA HIS A 273 -7.45 0.53 16.54
C HIS A 273 -5.99 0.97 16.59
N ALA A 274 -5.48 1.47 15.48
CA ALA A 274 -4.15 2.08 15.36
C ALA A 274 -4.27 3.39 14.59
N PHE A 275 -3.57 4.45 15.03
CA PHE A 275 -3.61 5.73 14.34
C PHE A 275 -2.33 6.57 14.46
N ILE A 276 -2.12 7.42 13.45
CA ILE A 276 -1.15 8.51 13.40
C ILE A 276 -1.93 9.79 13.15
N LEU A 277 -1.93 10.72 14.11
CA LEU A 277 -2.70 11.96 14.06
C LEU A 277 -1.79 13.18 14.02
N ASP A 278 -1.97 14.05 13.02
CA ASP A 278 -1.47 15.43 13.06
C ASP A 278 -2.44 16.27 13.90
N VAL A 279 -2.01 16.65 15.11
CA VAL A 279 -2.85 17.34 16.08
C VAL A 279 -3.23 18.74 15.60
N LYS A 280 -2.36 19.39 14.80
CA LYS A 280 -2.60 20.74 14.27
C LYS A 280 -3.69 20.72 13.22
N GLU A 281 -3.57 19.77 12.28
CA GLU A 281 -4.47 19.69 11.13
C GLU A 281 -5.73 18.90 11.40
N LYS A 282 -5.78 18.15 12.50
CA LYS A 282 -6.86 17.23 12.82
C LYS A 282 -7.11 16.24 11.69
N LYS A 283 -6.02 15.74 11.12
CA LYS A 283 -6.02 14.72 10.08
C LYS A 283 -5.29 13.51 10.60
N ALA A 284 -5.90 12.35 10.45
CA ALA A 284 -5.34 11.10 10.91
C ALA A 284 -5.21 10.10 9.77
N LEU A 285 -4.17 9.28 9.87
CA LEU A 285 -4.14 7.96 9.28
C LEU A 285 -4.63 6.99 10.35
N GLU A 286 -5.71 6.27 10.09
CA GLU A 286 -6.36 5.41 11.08
C GLU A 286 -6.69 4.06 10.48
N GLU A 287 -6.60 3.03 11.30
CA GLU A 287 -7.04 1.69 10.97
C GLU A 287 -7.80 1.09 12.14
N ARG A 288 -8.96 0.52 11.85
CA ARG A 288 -9.79 -0.21 12.81
C ARG A 288 -10.17 -1.56 12.22
N SER A 289 -10.05 -2.62 13.01
CA SER A 289 -10.43 -3.98 12.61
C SER A 289 -10.93 -4.77 13.81
N SER A 290 -11.78 -5.78 13.57
CA SER A 290 -12.18 -6.75 14.60
C SER A 290 -11.04 -7.68 15.04
N THR A 291 -9.90 -7.65 14.33
CA THR A 291 -8.75 -8.53 14.61
C THR A 291 -7.47 -7.74 14.83
N ILE A 292 -6.88 -7.21 13.76
CA ILE A 292 -5.56 -6.56 13.78
C ILE A 292 -5.65 -5.26 13.00
N SER A 293 -5.13 -4.19 13.60
CA SER A 293 -4.90 -2.90 12.94
C SER A 293 -3.41 -2.62 12.90
N GLU A 294 -2.84 -2.44 11.72
CA GLU A 294 -1.41 -2.14 11.57
C GLU A 294 -1.18 -0.94 10.65
N LEU A 295 -0.40 0.02 11.12
CA LEU A 295 0.03 1.17 10.34
C LEU A 295 1.55 1.21 10.30
N TYR A 296 2.10 1.55 9.15
CA TYR A 296 3.53 1.74 9.00
C TYR A 296 3.81 2.96 8.13
N TYR A 297 4.48 3.94 8.70
CA TYR A 297 4.85 5.19 8.06
C TYR A 297 6.37 5.27 7.95
N VAL A 298 6.86 5.49 6.72
CA VAL A 298 8.26 5.80 6.44
C VAL A 298 8.31 7.17 5.77
N PRO A 299 9.08 8.15 6.29
CA PRO A 299 9.27 9.42 5.62
C PRO A 299 9.84 9.22 4.20
N PRO A 300 9.41 10.02 3.20
CA PRO A 300 9.93 9.95 1.82
C PRO A 300 11.45 9.94 1.73
N GLU A 301 12.13 10.73 2.57
CA GLU A 301 13.59 10.82 2.59
C GLU A 301 14.30 9.58 3.15
N LYS A 302 13.56 8.67 3.81
CA LYS A 302 14.06 7.40 4.35
C LYS A 302 13.60 6.19 3.54
N LEU A 303 12.79 6.39 2.51
CA LEU A 303 12.37 5.34 1.58
C LEU A 303 13.53 4.96 0.65
N ASP A 304 14.36 4.03 1.12
CA ASP A 304 15.32 3.32 0.28
C ASP A 304 14.81 1.92 -0.11
N GLU A 305 15.43 1.31 -1.11
CA GLU A 305 15.10 -0.03 -1.61
C GLU A 305 15.14 -1.07 -0.46
N SER A 306 16.05 -0.90 0.50
CA SER A 306 16.19 -1.80 1.65
C SER A 306 15.03 -1.70 2.64
N SER A 307 14.43 -0.51 2.77
CA SER A 307 13.28 -0.22 3.63
C SER A 307 12.01 -0.77 3.01
N PHE A 308 11.88 -0.65 1.68
CA PHE A 308 10.81 -1.26 0.90
C PHE A 308 10.84 -2.79 0.94
N ILE A 309 12.02 -3.41 0.74
CA ILE A 309 12.20 -4.86 0.84
C ILE A 309 11.90 -5.39 2.27
N ARG A 310 12.26 -4.63 3.31
CA ARG A 310 11.95 -4.98 4.71
C ARG A 310 10.46 -4.93 5.03
N LEU A 311 9.74 -3.98 4.42
CA LEU A 311 8.29 -3.88 4.45
C LEU A 311 7.66 -5.19 3.94
N ILE A 312 8.11 -5.63 2.76
CA ILE A 312 7.60 -6.78 2.02
C ILE A 312 7.89 -8.11 2.75
N ASN A 313 9.10 -8.31 3.27
CA ASN A 313 9.56 -9.63 3.75
C ASN A 313 9.06 -10.11 5.12
N LYS A 314 8.20 -9.37 5.84
CA LYS A 314 7.82 -9.69 7.24
C LYS A 314 6.45 -10.37 7.45
N LYS A 315 5.69 -10.71 6.41
CA LYS A 315 4.28 -11.17 6.58
C LYS A 315 4.01 -12.58 6.01
N PRO A 316 3.26 -13.44 6.75
CA PRO A 316 2.98 -14.82 6.37
C PRO A 316 1.79 -15.01 5.41
N LEU A 317 1.07 -13.94 5.04
CA LEU A 317 -0.10 -13.96 4.15
C LEU A 317 0.20 -13.20 2.85
N PRO A 318 -0.52 -13.49 1.74
CA PRO A 318 -0.48 -12.63 0.56
C PRO A 318 -0.91 -11.23 0.97
N THR A 319 0.06 -10.34 1.01
CA THR A 319 -0.09 -8.99 1.54
C THR A 319 -0.10 -8.02 0.37
N ILE A 320 -1.19 -7.29 0.24
CA ILE A 320 -1.39 -6.29 -0.82
C ILE A 320 -1.03 -4.93 -0.24
N TYR A 321 0.03 -4.33 -0.76
CA TYR A 321 0.47 -2.97 -0.47
C TYR A 321 -0.23 -1.98 -1.40
N LEU A 322 -1.03 -1.07 -0.86
CA LEU A 322 -1.66 0.00 -1.61
C LEU A 322 -0.81 1.27 -1.53
N ASP A 323 0.02 1.53 -2.53
CA ASP A 323 0.89 2.70 -2.60
C ASP A 323 0.29 3.79 -3.49
N GLY A 324 0.02 4.96 -2.92
CA GLY A 324 -0.25 6.19 -3.64
C GLY A 324 1.06 6.91 -3.92
N LEU A 325 1.78 6.54 -4.98
CA LEU A 325 2.97 7.28 -5.40
C LEU A 325 2.63 8.68 -5.97
N SER A 326 1.35 9.00 -6.16
CA SER A 326 0.85 10.29 -6.65
C SER A 326 -0.59 10.54 -6.16
N PRO A 327 -1.02 11.81 -5.95
CA PRO A 327 -2.43 12.17 -5.75
C PRO A 327 -3.37 11.63 -6.84
N ASP A 328 -2.81 11.38 -8.03
CA ASP A 328 -3.50 10.96 -9.24
C ASP A 328 -3.20 9.51 -9.65
N SER A 329 -2.50 8.72 -8.82
CA SER A 329 -2.14 7.33 -9.17
C SER A 329 -2.16 6.42 -7.95
N LYS A 330 -2.99 5.37 -8.01
CA LYS A 330 -3.10 4.32 -6.99
C LYS A 330 -2.45 3.04 -7.51
N VAL A 331 -1.31 2.68 -6.93
CA VAL A 331 -0.47 1.56 -7.32
C VAL A 331 -0.66 0.43 -6.31
N LEU A 332 -1.01 -0.78 -6.76
CA LEU A 332 -1.05 -1.96 -5.89
C LEU A 332 0.28 -2.71 -5.99
N VAL A 333 1.11 -2.66 -4.96
CA VAL A 333 2.31 -3.51 -4.84
C VAL A 333 1.90 -4.80 -4.13
N PHE A 334 2.36 -5.97 -4.61
CA PHE A 334 2.01 -7.25 -3.99
C PHE A 334 3.23 -7.90 -3.35
N SER A 335 3.04 -8.44 -2.16
CA SER A 335 3.99 -9.34 -1.52
C SER A 335 3.33 -10.70 -1.34
N LEU A 336 3.74 -11.69 -2.14
CA LEU A 336 3.41 -13.08 -1.81
C LEU A 336 4.26 -13.54 -0.62
N PRO A 337 3.75 -14.47 0.21
CA PRO A 337 4.63 -15.21 1.10
C PRO A 337 5.71 -15.90 0.27
N GLN A 338 6.98 -15.73 0.65
CA GLN A 338 8.03 -16.59 0.12
C GLN A 338 7.71 -18.02 0.55
N ASN A 339 7.14 -18.81 -0.35
CA ASN A 339 6.98 -20.24 -0.12
C ASN A 339 8.38 -20.83 0.09
N ARG A 340 8.65 -21.30 1.31
CA ARG A 340 9.61 -22.38 1.52
C ARG A 340 9.05 -23.57 0.74
N ARG A 341 9.59 -23.78 -0.48
CA ARG A 341 9.51 -24.95 -1.38
C ARG A 341 8.21 -25.79 -1.32
N PHE A 342 7.52 -25.84 -2.46
CA PHE A 342 6.51 -26.86 -2.81
C PHE A 342 6.97 -28.28 -2.47
#